data_AF-C1FGH3-F1
#
_entry.id   AF-C1FGH3-F1
#
_cell.length_a   1.000
_cell.length_b   1.000
_cell.length_c   1.000
_cell.angle_alpha   90.00
_cell.angle_beta   90.00
_cell.angle_gamma   90.00
#
_symmetry.space_group_name_H-M   'P 1'
#
loop_
_entity.id
_entity.type
_entity.pdbx_description
1 polymer ?
#
loop_
_entity_poly.entity_id
_entity_poly.type
_entity_poly.pdbx_seq_one_letter_code
_entity_poly.pdbx_strand_id
1 'polypeptide(L)'
;MGTSSSKSKRAKAAKRAQDQVTEVDRQVLGLKTQKRKLNAYAKRVEEAIARETSKARELAKSPATKVKALNALRLRKVQEQLLDRVEGWILQVDELLLGIESAQATAVVLEKLKMGNEALRNAQRGYSLRDVESVLADMDDAREHEEAVRAMIEGSLSAEDDEVCEAELAALEALEALEATEETETEPSEATTTRVAGTSGAVPTMPDVPEKAPNLPDAPLGLGTAGAVEEEEEEEERREALAA
;
A
#
# COMPACT_ATOMS: atom_id res chain seq x y z
N MET A 1 -42.56 -25.16 1.80
CA MET A 1 -42.22 -24.47 0.54
C MET A 1 -42.34 -22.95 0.75
N GLY A 2 -41.26 -22.20 1.02
CA GLY A 2 -41.40 -20.75 1.30
C GLY A 2 -40.13 -19.90 1.40
N THR A 3 -38.93 -20.48 1.23
CA THR A 3 -37.65 -19.79 1.52
C THR A 3 -37.04 -19.03 0.32
N SER A 4 -37.62 -19.15 -0.88
CA SER A 4 -37.09 -18.54 -2.12
C SER A 4 -37.30 -17.00 -2.19
N SER A 5 -38.44 -16.51 -1.70
CA SER A 5 -38.80 -15.07 -1.75
C SER A 5 -37.97 -14.20 -0.79
N SER A 6 -37.53 -14.74 0.35
CA SER A 6 -36.76 -13.98 1.35
C SER A 6 -35.29 -13.79 0.96
N LYS A 7 -34.71 -14.74 0.21
CA LYS A 7 -33.31 -14.68 -0.25
C LYS A 7 -33.12 -13.64 -1.37
N SER A 8 -34.08 -13.54 -2.29
CA SER A 8 -34.06 -12.51 -3.35
C SER A 8 -34.27 -11.09 -2.81
N LYS A 9 -35.11 -10.93 -1.77
CA LYS A 9 -35.32 -9.63 -1.09
C LYS A 9 -34.06 -9.17 -0.35
N ARG A 10 -33.35 -10.07 0.35
CA ARG A 10 -32.08 -9.74 1.03
C ARG A 10 -30.95 -9.39 0.05
N ALA A 11 -30.81 -10.13 -1.05
CA ALA A 11 -29.83 -9.82 -2.08
C ALA A 11 -30.10 -8.45 -2.75
N LYS A 12 -31.36 -8.11 -3.00
CA LYS A 12 -31.75 -6.81 -3.56
C LYS A 12 -31.55 -5.65 -2.57
N ALA A 13 -31.73 -5.90 -1.27
CA ALA A 13 -31.45 -4.92 -0.21
C ALA A 13 -29.95 -4.68 -0.03
N ALA A 14 -29.12 -5.73 -0.07
CA ALA A 14 -27.66 -5.61 0.00
C ALA A 14 -27.08 -4.84 -1.19
N LYS A 15 -27.58 -5.10 -2.42
CA LYS A 15 -27.20 -4.34 -3.61
C LYS A 15 -27.59 -2.86 -3.50
N ARG A 16 -28.78 -2.57 -2.96
CA ARG A 16 -29.22 -1.20 -2.68
C ARG A 16 -28.44 -0.50 -1.57
N ALA A 17 -27.83 -1.24 -0.64
CA ALA A 17 -26.96 -0.70 0.40
C ALA A 17 -25.57 -0.36 -0.15
N GLN A 18 -25.04 -1.17 -1.08
CA GLN A 18 -23.79 -0.88 -1.80
C GLN A 18 -23.91 0.29 -2.80
N ASP A 19 -25.11 0.55 -3.32
CA ASP A 19 -25.42 1.71 -4.19
C ASP A 19 -25.72 3.01 -3.42
N GLN A 20 -25.61 3.02 -2.08
CA GLN A 20 -25.88 4.25 -1.32
C GLN A 20 -24.71 5.21 -1.44
N VAL A 21 -25.01 6.39 -1.98
CA VAL A 21 -24.09 7.52 -2.07
C VAL A 21 -23.54 7.80 -0.68
N THR A 22 -22.22 7.65 -0.52
CA THR A 22 -21.55 7.91 0.75
C THR A 22 -21.50 9.41 1.02
N GLU A 23 -21.27 9.82 2.28
CA GLU A 23 -21.09 11.24 2.59
C GLU A 23 -19.89 11.82 1.83
N VAL A 24 -18.83 11.03 1.66
CA VAL A 24 -17.65 11.41 0.87
C VAL A 24 -18.03 11.70 -0.59
N ASP A 25 -18.87 10.86 -1.21
CA ASP A 25 -19.33 11.08 -2.59
C ASP A 25 -20.13 12.39 -2.74
N ARG A 26 -20.94 12.74 -1.73
CA ARG A 26 -21.67 14.01 -1.71
C ARG A 26 -20.71 15.20 -1.63
N GLN A 27 -19.67 15.10 -0.80
CA GLN A 27 -18.65 16.15 -0.68
C GLN A 27 -17.83 16.28 -1.98
N VAL A 28 -17.44 15.17 -2.60
CA VAL A 28 -16.75 15.15 -3.91
C VAL A 28 -17.63 15.80 -4.99
N LEU A 29 -18.93 15.50 -5.02
CA LEU A 29 -19.87 16.16 -5.93
C LEU A 29 -19.96 17.68 -5.66
N GLY A 30 -19.96 18.07 -4.38
CA GLY A 30 -19.92 19.47 -3.95
C GLY A 30 -18.69 20.20 -4.48
N LEU A 31 -17.49 19.64 -4.27
CA LEU A 31 -16.22 20.18 -4.76
C LEU A 31 -16.18 20.26 -6.29
N LYS A 32 -16.62 19.22 -7.00
CA LYS A 32 -16.72 19.23 -8.48
C LYS A 32 -17.68 20.32 -8.98
N THR A 33 -18.78 20.54 -8.27
CA THR A 33 -19.72 21.62 -8.58
C THR A 33 -19.08 23.00 -8.35
N GLN A 34 -18.33 23.17 -7.26
CA GLN A 34 -17.57 24.40 -6.99
C GLN A 34 -16.52 24.65 -8.08
N LYS A 35 -15.73 23.64 -8.47
CA LYS A 35 -14.78 23.74 -9.58
C LYS A 35 -15.45 24.22 -10.86
N ARG A 36 -16.60 23.64 -11.23
CA ARG A 36 -17.36 24.05 -12.43
C ARG A 36 -17.82 25.52 -12.32
N LYS A 37 -18.28 25.96 -11.15
CA LYS A 37 -18.68 27.36 -10.93
C LYS A 37 -17.47 28.31 -11.01
N LEU A 38 -16.33 27.94 -10.44
CA LEU A 38 -15.10 28.72 -10.52
C LEU A 38 -14.60 28.84 -11.97
N ASN A 39 -14.60 27.76 -12.75
CA ASN A 39 -14.27 27.79 -14.17
C ASN A 39 -15.22 28.69 -14.98
N ALA A 40 -16.52 28.61 -14.72
CA ALA A 40 -17.49 29.50 -15.35
C ALA A 40 -17.27 30.97 -14.96
N TYR A 41 -16.81 31.23 -13.74
CA TYR A 41 -16.46 32.57 -13.27
C TYR A 41 -15.17 33.08 -13.93
N ALA A 42 -14.11 32.26 -13.99
CA ALA A 42 -12.86 32.56 -14.68
C ALA A 42 -13.12 32.98 -16.13
N LYS A 43 -13.92 32.20 -16.88
CA LYS A 43 -14.31 32.53 -18.26
C LYS A 43 -15.01 33.89 -18.38
N ARG A 44 -15.89 34.24 -17.43
CA ARG A 44 -16.54 35.57 -17.43
C ARG A 44 -15.55 36.71 -17.18
N VAL A 45 -14.54 36.47 -16.36
CA VAL A 45 -13.46 37.43 -16.08
C VAL A 45 -12.56 37.58 -17.32
N GLU A 46 -12.21 36.50 -18.01
CA GLU A 46 -11.47 36.53 -19.28
C GLU A 46 -12.21 37.34 -20.35
N GLU A 47 -13.51 37.13 -20.50
CA GLU A 47 -14.34 37.91 -21.42
C GLU A 47 -14.37 39.40 -21.02
N ALA A 48 -14.32 39.72 -19.73
CA ALA A 48 -14.21 41.11 -19.24
C ALA A 48 -12.84 41.71 -19.60
N ILE A 49 -11.75 40.98 -19.38
CA ILE A 49 -10.39 41.40 -19.78
C ILE A 49 -10.33 41.69 -21.28
N ALA A 50 -10.95 40.84 -22.11
CA ALA A 50 -11.01 41.03 -23.56
C ALA A 50 -11.78 42.31 -23.94
N ARG A 51 -12.94 42.55 -23.32
CA ARG A 51 -13.73 43.78 -23.50
C ARG A 51 -12.98 45.03 -23.04
N GLU A 52 -12.22 44.95 -21.96
CA GLU A 52 -11.50 46.08 -21.40
C GLU A 52 -10.28 46.41 -22.27
N THR A 53 -9.67 45.38 -22.86
CA THR A 53 -8.58 45.51 -23.83
C THR A 53 -9.05 46.16 -25.14
N SER A 54 -10.22 45.77 -25.66
CA SER A 54 -10.77 46.41 -26.88
C SER A 54 -11.14 47.87 -26.63
N LYS A 55 -11.80 48.19 -25.51
CA LYS A 55 -12.09 49.57 -25.09
C LYS A 55 -10.82 50.41 -24.93
N ALA A 56 -9.78 49.86 -24.30
CA ALA A 56 -8.50 50.56 -24.16
C ALA A 56 -7.86 50.84 -25.52
N ARG A 57 -7.92 49.88 -26.47
CA ARG A 57 -7.41 50.04 -27.83
C ARG A 57 -8.17 51.13 -28.61
N GLU A 58 -9.49 51.21 -28.45
CA GLU A 58 -10.31 52.26 -29.08
C GLU A 58 -10.00 53.65 -28.52
N LEU A 59 -9.92 53.78 -27.20
CA LEU A 59 -9.63 55.04 -26.52
C LEU A 59 -8.18 55.51 -26.72
N ALA A 60 -7.27 54.64 -27.13
CA ALA A 60 -5.88 54.98 -27.44
C ALA A 60 -5.71 55.68 -28.81
N LYS A 61 -6.72 55.65 -29.69
CA LYS A 61 -6.66 56.26 -31.03
C LYS A 61 -6.61 57.80 -31.01
N SER A 62 -7.10 58.42 -29.94
CA SER A 62 -7.20 59.88 -29.82
C SER A 62 -6.46 60.39 -28.58
N PRO A 63 -5.67 61.48 -28.67
CA PRO A 63 -4.91 62.00 -27.53
C PRO A 63 -5.83 62.57 -26.42
N ALA A 64 -7.02 63.05 -26.78
CA ALA A 64 -8.01 63.59 -25.83
C ALA A 64 -8.58 62.52 -24.87
N THR A 65 -8.51 61.23 -25.23
CA THR A 65 -9.06 60.12 -24.44
C THR A 65 -8.01 59.36 -23.62
N LYS A 66 -6.78 59.87 -23.53
CA LYS A 66 -5.66 59.22 -22.84
C LYS A 66 -5.96 58.85 -21.39
N VAL A 67 -6.60 59.73 -20.62
CA VAL A 67 -6.97 59.46 -19.22
C VAL A 67 -7.97 58.30 -19.12
N LYS A 68 -8.93 58.22 -20.04
CA LYS A 68 -9.92 57.13 -20.10
C LYS A 68 -9.26 55.81 -20.49
N ALA A 69 -8.33 55.83 -21.44
CA ALA A 69 -7.55 54.65 -21.83
C ALA A 69 -6.72 54.10 -20.66
N LEU A 70 -6.05 54.98 -19.90
CA LEU A 70 -5.30 54.58 -18.71
C LEU A 70 -6.19 53.92 -17.64
N ASN A 71 -7.40 54.46 -17.42
CA ASN A 71 -8.34 53.85 -16.48
C ASN A 71 -8.83 52.47 -16.96
N ALA A 72 -9.08 52.28 -18.26
CA ALA A 72 -9.43 50.98 -18.82
C ALA A 72 -8.30 49.94 -18.62
N LEU A 73 -7.04 50.35 -18.80
CA LEU A 73 -5.88 49.48 -18.56
C LEU A 73 -5.70 49.13 -17.08
N ARG A 74 -5.96 50.07 -16.15
CA ARG A 74 -5.97 49.78 -14.71
C ARG A 74 -7.05 48.77 -14.34
N LEU A 75 -8.26 48.93 -14.88
CA LEU A 75 -9.35 47.98 -14.66
C LEU A 75 -8.99 46.58 -15.19
N ARG A 76 -8.41 46.51 -16.39
CA ARG A 76 -7.87 45.26 -16.95
C ARG A 76 -6.88 44.60 -15.98
N LYS A 77 -5.96 45.37 -15.41
CA LYS A 77 -4.94 44.83 -14.49
C LYS A 77 -5.56 44.25 -13.21
N VAL A 78 -6.60 44.89 -12.67
CA VAL A 78 -7.34 44.37 -11.51
C VAL A 78 -8.07 43.06 -11.87
N GLN A 79 -8.62 42.96 -13.07
CA GLN A 79 -9.28 41.74 -13.55
C GLN A 79 -8.27 40.60 -13.78
N GLU A 80 -7.08 40.89 -14.31
CA GLU A 80 -5.98 39.92 -14.40
C GLU A 80 -5.62 39.35 -13.01
N GLN A 81 -5.43 40.23 -12.01
CA GLN A 81 -5.15 39.79 -10.64
C GLN A 81 -6.28 38.97 -10.01
N LEU A 82 -7.53 39.26 -10.38
CA LEU A 82 -8.68 38.48 -9.96
C LEU A 82 -8.69 37.11 -10.63
N LEU A 83 -8.33 37.03 -11.92
CA LEU A 83 -8.20 35.78 -12.65
C LEU A 83 -7.15 34.88 -12.00
N ASP A 84 -5.96 35.41 -11.73
CA ASP A 84 -4.87 34.68 -11.05
C ASP A 84 -5.35 34.08 -9.71
N ARG A 85 -6.15 34.84 -8.94
CA ARG A 85 -6.71 34.37 -7.67
C ARG A 85 -7.72 33.23 -7.87
N VAL A 86 -8.59 33.36 -8.87
CA VAL A 86 -9.60 32.33 -9.20
C VAL A 86 -8.94 31.05 -9.68
N GLU A 87 -7.88 31.16 -10.49
CA GLU A 87 -7.06 30.02 -10.90
C GLU A 87 -6.41 29.34 -9.70
N GLY A 88 -5.88 30.12 -8.75
CA GLY A 88 -5.40 29.60 -7.47
C GLY A 88 -6.46 28.81 -6.70
N TRP A 89 -7.69 29.32 -6.63
CA TRP A 89 -8.80 28.59 -6.00
C TRP A 89 -9.19 27.31 -6.75
N ILE A 90 -9.09 27.29 -8.08
CA ILE A 90 -9.32 26.07 -8.88
C ILE A 90 -8.28 25.01 -8.54
N LEU A 91 -7.00 25.39 -8.46
CA LEU A 91 -5.91 24.49 -8.09
C LEU A 91 -6.10 23.91 -6.68
N GLN A 92 -6.52 24.74 -5.71
CA GLN A 92 -6.84 24.27 -4.36
C GLN A 92 -7.97 23.22 -4.35
N VAL A 93 -9.03 23.43 -5.14
CA VAL A 93 -10.12 22.43 -5.24
C VAL A 93 -9.62 21.13 -5.87
N ASP A 94 -8.72 21.20 -6.85
CA ASP A 94 -8.13 20.02 -7.49
C ASP A 94 -7.21 19.24 -6.53
N GLU A 95 -6.42 19.96 -5.73
CA GLU A 95 -5.60 19.35 -4.68
C GLU A 95 -6.45 18.63 -3.63
N LEU A 96 -7.56 19.24 -3.19
CA LEU A 96 -8.49 18.61 -2.25
C LEU A 96 -9.15 17.36 -2.83
N LEU A 97 -9.54 17.38 -4.10
CA LEU A 97 -10.11 16.21 -4.79
C LEU A 97 -9.09 15.07 -4.86
N LEU A 98 -7.85 15.37 -5.26
CA LEU A 98 -6.76 14.38 -5.31
C LEU A 98 -6.46 13.81 -3.91
N GLY A 99 -6.47 14.65 -2.89
CA GLY A 99 -6.28 14.23 -1.49
C GLY A 99 -7.35 13.25 -1.03
N ILE A 100 -8.62 13.49 -1.38
CA ILE A 100 -9.73 12.56 -1.07
C ILE A 100 -9.54 11.24 -1.81
N GLU A 101 -9.17 11.26 -3.09
CA GLU A 101 -8.94 10.05 -3.88
C GLU A 101 -7.80 9.20 -3.30
N SER A 102 -6.69 9.84 -2.92
CA SER A 102 -5.57 9.18 -2.26
C SER A 102 -5.97 8.57 -0.90
N ALA A 103 -6.77 9.29 -0.11
CA ALA A 103 -7.26 8.79 1.17
C ALA A 103 -8.20 7.59 0.99
N GLN A 104 -9.07 7.60 -0.02
CA GLN A 104 -9.94 6.48 -0.36
C GLN A 104 -9.13 5.25 -0.79
N ALA A 105 -8.12 5.43 -1.66
CA ALA A 105 -7.23 4.34 -2.07
C ALA A 105 -6.48 3.75 -0.86
N THR A 106 -5.96 4.61 0.01
CA THR A 106 -5.27 4.19 1.24
C THR A 106 -6.21 3.42 2.18
N ALA A 107 -7.46 3.86 2.33
CA ALA A 107 -8.45 3.17 3.15
C ALA A 107 -8.72 1.74 2.65
N VAL A 108 -8.83 1.56 1.33
CA VAL A 108 -8.99 0.22 0.72
C VAL A 108 -7.76 -0.65 0.98
N VAL A 109 -6.56 -0.12 0.81
CA VAL A 109 -5.31 -0.86 1.09
C VAL A 109 -5.26 -1.29 2.56
N LEU A 110 -5.60 -0.40 3.49
CA LEU A 110 -5.65 -0.71 4.92
C LEU A 110 -6.67 -1.79 5.25
N GLU A 111 -7.85 -1.77 4.62
CA GLU A 111 -8.84 -2.83 4.78
C GLU A 111 -8.32 -4.19 4.30
N LYS A 112 -7.63 -4.23 3.16
CA LYS A 112 -6.99 -5.46 2.66
C LYS A 112 -5.88 -5.97 3.57
N LEU A 113 -5.06 -5.08 4.12
CA LEU A 113 -4.04 -5.44 5.09
C LEU A 113 -4.65 -6.02 6.38
N LYS A 114 -5.76 -5.44 6.86
CA LYS A 114 -6.51 -5.99 8.01
C LYS A 114 -7.04 -7.40 7.72
N MET A 115 -7.65 -7.60 6.55
CA MET A 115 -8.13 -8.91 6.12
C MET A 115 -6.98 -9.93 6.01
N GLY A 116 -5.83 -9.52 5.46
CA GLY A 116 -4.64 -10.36 5.38
C GLY A 116 -4.09 -10.73 6.76
N ASN A 117 -4.07 -9.78 7.70
CA ASN A 117 -3.64 -10.04 9.07
C ASN A 117 -4.59 -10.98 9.82
N GLU A 118 -5.91 -10.83 9.63
CA GLU A 118 -6.90 -11.78 10.16
C GLU A 118 -6.75 -13.18 9.56
N ALA A 119 -6.54 -13.27 8.24
CA ALA A 119 -6.27 -14.55 7.58
C ALA A 119 -5.00 -15.21 8.12
N LEU A 120 -3.93 -14.44 8.32
CA LEU A 120 -2.70 -14.92 8.95
C LEU A 120 -2.95 -15.40 10.38
N ARG A 121 -3.64 -14.62 11.21
CA ARG A 121 -4.00 -15.01 12.58
C ARG A 121 -4.85 -16.28 12.61
N ASN A 122 -5.79 -16.43 11.67
CA ASN A 122 -6.60 -17.63 11.55
C ASN A 122 -5.77 -18.85 11.13
N ALA A 123 -4.85 -18.70 10.19
CA ALA A 123 -3.91 -19.76 9.81
C ALA A 123 -2.99 -20.14 10.99
N GLN A 124 -2.47 -19.14 11.71
CA GLN A 124 -1.62 -19.33 12.88
C GLN A 124 -2.35 -19.99 14.05
N ARG A 125 -3.64 -19.71 14.25
CA ARG A 125 -4.48 -20.42 15.24
C ARG A 125 -4.59 -21.92 14.97
N GLY A 126 -4.36 -22.36 13.74
CA GLY A 126 -4.32 -23.78 13.39
C GLY A 126 -3.10 -24.51 13.97
N TYR A 127 -2.04 -23.78 14.33
CA TYR A 127 -0.92 -24.29 15.12
C TYR A 127 -1.16 -23.93 16.58
N SER A 128 -1.39 -24.91 17.44
CA SER A 128 -1.36 -24.66 18.88
C SER A 128 0.09 -24.45 19.32
N LEU A 129 0.31 -23.68 20.39
CA LEU A 129 1.64 -23.57 21.02
C LEU A 129 2.22 -24.97 21.31
N ARG A 130 1.34 -25.91 21.62
CA ARG A 130 1.64 -27.31 21.89
C ARG A 130 2.13 -28.09 20.67
N ASP A 131 1.64 -27.75 19.47
CA ASP A 131 2.13 -28.37 18.23
C ASP A 131 3.54 -27.90 17.91
N VAL A 132 3.84 -26.63 18.20
CA VAL A 132 5.21 -26.09 18.06
C VAL A 132 6.14 -26.72 19.11
N GLU A 133 5.70 -26.84 20.36
CA GLU A 133 6.46 -27.53 21.42
C GLU A 133 6.69 -29.01 21.11
N SER A 134 5.69 -29.72 20.55
CA SER A 134 5.83 -31.12 20.13
C SER A 134 6.88 -31.28 19.04
N VAL A 135 6.85 -30.44 18.00
CA VAL A 135 7.83 -30.52 16.91
C VAL A 135 9.23 -30.23 17.43
N LEU A 136 9.41 -29.28 18.36
CA LEU A 136 10.72 -29.02 18.97
C LEU A 136 11.21 -30.22 19.80
N ALA A 137 10.33 -30.83 20.60
CA ALA A 137 10.67 -32.03 21.35
C ALA A 137 11.03 -33.20 20.42
N ASP A 138 10.27 -33.42 19.34
CA ASP A 138 10.56 -34.46 18.36
C ASP A 138 11.90 -34.22 17.63
N MET A 139 12.29 -32.96 17.40
CA MET A 139 13.60 -32.61 16.83
C MET A 139 14.74 -32.84 17.83
N ASP A 140 14.54 -32.52 19.11
CA ASP A 140 15.53 -32.77 20.16
C ASP A 140 15.73 -34.28 20.37
N ASP A 141 14.65 -35.07 20.43
CA ASP A 141 14.71 -36.54 20.54
C ASP A 141 15.39 -37.19 19.31
N ALA A 142 15.09 -36.70 18.10
CA ALA A 142 15.75 -37.17 16.87
C ALA A 142 17.24 -36.86 16.88
N ARG A 143 17.61 -35.66 17.36
CA ARG A 143 19.01 -35.25 17.52
C ARG A 143 19.74 -36.12 18.54
N GLU A 144 19.14 -36.40 19.69
CA GLU A 144 19.72 -37.30 20.69
C GLU A 144 19.90 -38.71 20.13
N HIS A 145 18.95 -39.21 19.32
CA HIS A 145 19.08 -40.49 18.64
C HIS A 145 20.23 -40.50 17.63
N GLU A 146 20.36 -39.46 16.81
CA GLU A 146 21.49 -39.30 15.88
C GLU A 146 22.83 -39.26 16.62
N GLU A 147 22.92 -38.52 17.73
CA GLU A 147 24.12 -38.43 18.56
C GLU A 147 24.45 -39.78 19.22
N ALA A 148 23.43 -40.53 19.69
CA ALA A 148 23.61 -41.87 20.24
C ALA A 148 24.06 -42.89 19.19
N VAL A 149 23.50 -42.82 17.97
CA VAL A 149 23.93 -43.66 16.84
C VAL A 149 25.36 -43.31 16.45
N ARG A 150 25.70 -42.02 16.36
CA ARG A 150 27.07 -41.55 16.08
C ARG A 150 28.05 -42.08 17.14
N ALA A 151 27.71 -41.97 18.42
CA ALA A 151 28.54 -42.47 19.52
C ALA A 151 28.70 -44.00 19.49
N MET A 152 27.65 -44.74 19.09
CA MET A 152 27.72 -46.20 18.93
C MET A 152 28.62 -46.60 17.76
N ILE A 153 28.53 -45.90 16.62
CA ILE A 153 29.38 -46.13 15.45
C ILE A 153 30.84 -45.87 15.84
N GLU A 154 31.12 -44.72 16.45
CA GLU A 154 32.48 -44.32 16.87
C GLU A 154 33.08 -45.23 17.95
N GLY A 155 32.25 -45.88 18.77
CA GLY A 155 32.68 -46.89 19.75
C GLY A 155 32.85 -48.30 19.19
N SER A 156 32.45 -48.56 17.95
CA SER A 156 32.41 -49.91 17.35
C SER A 156 33.45 -50.16 16.26
N LEU A 157 33.98 -49.10 15.63
CA LEU A 157 35.05 -49.20 14.65
C LEU A 157 36.43 -49.14 15.33
N SER A 158 37.41 -49.83 14.75
CA SER A 158 38.81 -49.71 15.14
C SER A 158 39.52 -48.64 14.31
N ALA A 159 40.67 -48.15 14.79
CA ALA A 159 41.46 -47.15 14.06
C ALA A 159 41.90 -47.63 12.65
N GLU A 160 42.08 -48.94 12.45
CA GLU A 160 42.36 -49.50 11.11
C GLU A 160 41.13 -49.46 10.20
N ASP A 161 39.91 -49.63 10.76
CA ASP A 161 38.67 -49.53 9.99
C ASP A 161 38.38 -48.08 9.59
N ASP A 162 38.67 -47.12 10.48
CA ASP A 162 38.55 -45.69 10.19
C ASP A 162 39.49 -45.25 9.04
N GLU A 163 40.75 -45.71 9.04
CA GLU A 163 41.70 -45.44 7.94
C GLU A 163 41.22 -46.01 6.59
N VAL A 164 40.57 -47.17 6.59
CA VAL A 164 39.98 -47.76 5.37
C VAL A 164 38.79 -46.93 4.89
N CYS A 165 37.91 -46.51 5.80
CA CYS A 165 36.78 -45.64 5.47
C CYS A 165 37.23 -44.26 4.96
N GLU A 166 38.27 -43.66 5.54
CA GLU A 166 38.86 -42.41 5.06
C GLU A 166 39.44 -42.55 3.64
N ALA A 167 40.11 -43.68 3.36
CA ALA A 167 40.62 -43.97 2.03
C ALA A 167 39.51 -44.20 0.99
N GLU A 168 38.43 -44.88 1.37
CA GLU A 168 37.25 -45.05 0.51
C GLU A 168 36.53 -43.72 0.28
N LEU A 169 36.37 -42.88 1.30
CA LEU A 169 35.79 -41.54 1.18
C LEU A 169 36.61 -40.68 0.22
N ALA A 170 37.94 -40.66 0.37
CA ALA A 170 38.83 -39.92 -0.54
C ALA A 170 38.73 -40.42 -1.99
N ALA A 171 38.50 -41.72 -2.21
CA ALA A 171 38.28 -42.28 -3.54
C ALA A 171 36.92 -41.85 -4.13
N LEU A 172 35.86 -41.80 -3.32
CA LEU A 172 34.53 -41.32 -3.73
C LEU A 172 34.55 -39.81 -4.04
N GLU A 173 35.20 -39.00 -3.20
CA GLU A 173 35.37 -37.57 -3.44
C GLU A 173 36.16 -37.30 -4.74
N ALA A 174 37.18 -38.11 -5.04
CA ALA A 174 37.92 -38.01 -6.30
C ALA A 174 37.06 -38.39 -7.52
N LEU A 175 36.17 -39.37 -7.39
CA LEU A 175 35.23 -39.77 -8.45
C LEU A 175 34.16 -38.70 -8.69
N GLU A 176 33.54 -38.15 -7.64
CA GLU A 176 32.58 -37.04 -7.77
C GLU A 176 33.25 -35.79 -8.37
N ALA A 177 34.49 -35.49 -7.99
CA ALA A 177 35.24 -34.39 -8.57
C ALA A 177 35.53 -34.59 -10.08
N LEU A 178 35.79 -35.84 -10.51
CA LEU A 178 35.96 -36.17 -11.92
C LEU A 178 34.64 -36.09 -12.70
N GLU A 179 33.53 -36.62 -12.15
CA GLU A 179 32.19 -36.49 -12.76
C GLU A 179 31.75 -35.02 -12.89
N ALA A 180 32.02 -34.20 -11.86
CA ALA A 180 31.76 -32.76 -11.91
C ALA A 180 32.61 -32.02 -12.96
N THR A 181 33.79 -32.55 -13.31
CA THR A 181 34.60 -32.00 -14.42
C THR A 181 34.13 -32.50 -15.79
N GLU A 182 33.65 -33.74 -15.92
CA GLU A 182 33.11 -34.29 -17.18
C GLU A 182 31.81 -33.60 -17.62
N GLU A 183 30.94 -33.18 -16.69
CA GLU A 183 29.73 -32.40 -17.01
C GLU A 183 30.03 -31.00 -17.61
N THR A 184 31.27 -30.51 -17.51
CA THR A 184 31.69 -29.22 -18.10
C THR A 184 32.30 -29.33 -19.50
N GLU A 185 32.59 -30.53 -20.01
CA GLU A 185 33.24 -30.72 -21.32
C GLU A 185 32.31 -31.12 -22.46
N THR A 186 31.05 -31.46 -22.21
CA THR A 186 30.08 -31.79 -23.26
C THR A 186 29.08 -30.67 -23.52
N GLU A 187 29.48 -29.61 -24.24
CA GLU A 187 28.61 -28.98 -25.25
C GLU A 187 29.44 -28.20 -26.29
N PRO A 188 29.32 -28.57 -27.58
CA PRO A 188 29.29 -27.57 -28.62
C PRO A 188 27.93 -27.57 -29.32
N SER A 189 27.35 -26.36 -29.37
CA SER A 189 26.79 -25.75 -30.58
C SER A 189 25.43 -26.21 -31.11
N GLU A 190 24.55 -25.20 -31.17
CA GLU A 190 23.56 -24.91 -32.20
C GLU A 190 22.13 -25.50 -32.12
N ALA A 191 21.24 -24.59 -31.68
CA ALA A 191 20.12 -24.05 -32.46
C ALA A 191 18.84 -24.88 -32.69
N THR A 192 17.73 -24.22 -32.34
CA THR A 192 16.49 -24.04 -33.13
C THR A 192 15.20 -24.47 -32.44
N THR A 193 14.37 -23.43 -32.25
CA THR A 193 12.96 -23.40 -31.90
C THR A 193 12.10 -24.48 -32.58
N THR A 194 11.14 -25.07 -31.87
CA THR A 194 9.72 -25.15 -32.30
C THR A 194 8.82 -25.44 -31.09
N ARG A 195 7.78 -24.61 -31.00
CA ARG A 195 6.67 -24.51 -30.03
C ARG A 195 5.78 -25.77 -29.99
N VAL A 196 5.24 -26.13 -28.81
CA VAL A 196 3.80 -26.12 -28.42
C VAL A 196 3.55 -26.94 -27.13
N ALA A 197 3.03 -26.23 -26.12
CA ALA A 197 2.12 -26.63 -25.03
C ALA A 197 2.53 -27.67 -23.95
N GLY A 198 2.50 -27.20 -22.69
CA GLY A 198 2.05 -28.01 -21.55
C GLY A 198 2.77 -27.77 -20.21
N THR A 199 2.22 -26.85 -19.40
CA THR A 199 2.19 -26.87 -17.91
C THR A 199 3.50 -26.98 -17.11
N SER A 200 3.91 -25.90 -16.44
CA SER A 200 4.17 -25.87 -14.98
C SER A 200 4.47 -24.43 -14.53
N GLY A 201 4.16 -24.13 -13.27
CA GLY A 201 4.03 -22.79 -12.71
C GLY A 201 5.31 -21.95 -12.71
N ALA A 202 5.20 -20.74 -13.27
CA ALA A 202 6.13 -19.65 -12.98
C ALA A 202 5.76 -19.03 -11.63
N VAL A 203 6.61 -19.21 -10.63
CA VAL A 203 6.60 -18.37 -9.43
C VAL A 203 7.03 -16.97 -9.88
N PRO A 204 6.21 -15.92 -9.73
CA PRO A 204 6.66 -14.57 -10.00
C PRO A 204 7.67 -14.19 -8.90
N THR A 205 8.89 -13.83 -9.30
CA THR A 205 9.88 -13.24 -8.39
C THR A 205 9.30 -11.98 -7.77
N MET A 206 9.06 -11.99 -6.46
CA MET A 206 8.67 -10.78 -5.73
C MET A 206 9.85 -9.81 -5.67
N PRO A 207 9.62 -8.49 -5.76
CA PRO A 207 10.66 -7.49 -5.52
C PRO A 207 11.12 -7.55 -4.05
N ASP A 208 12.43 -7.41 -3.88
CA ASP A 208 13.13 -7.54 -2.60
C ASP A 208 12.62 -6.55 -1.55
N VAL A 209 12.43 -7.02 -0.32
CA VAL A 209 11.99 -6.18 0.80
C VAL A 209 13.21 -5.37 1.27
N PRO A 210 13.13 -4.03 1.32
CA PRO A 210 14.26 -3.23 1.80
C PRO A 210 14.59 -3.62 3.25
N GLU A 211 15.77 -4.20 3.47
CA GLU A 211 16.29 -4.67 4.77
C GLU A 211 16.43 -3.57 5.83
N LYS A 212 16.22 -2.30 5.47
CA LYS A 212 16.37 -1.17 6.37
C LYS A 212 15.01 -0.62 6.76
N ALA A 213 14.55 -1.01 7.96
CA ALA A 213 13.40 -0.40 8.61
C ALA A 213 13.59 1.14 8.64
N PRO A 214 12.58 1.93 8.23
CA PRO A 214 12.63 3.36 8.44
C PRO A 214 12.73 3.64 9.94
N ASN A 215 13.67 4.49 10.35
CA ASN A 215 13.81 4.94 11.74
C ASN A 215 12.54 5.67 12.16
N LEU A 216 11.60 4.94 12.75
CA LEU A 216 10.51 5.51 13.52
C LEU A 216 11.11 6.00 14.85
N PRO A 217 10.73 7.20 15.35
CA PRO A 217 11.09 7.61 16.69
C PRO A 217 10.51 6.61 17.70
N ASP A 218 11.32 6.22 18.70
CA ASP A 218 10.95 5.29 19.75
C ASP A 218 9.66 5.76 20.45
N ALA A 219 8.54 5.15 20.09
CA ALA A 219 7.31 5.26 20.86
C ALA A 219 7.49 4.43 22.13
N PRO A 220 7.28 5.01 23.33
CA PRO A 220 7.49 4.29 24.58
C PRO A 220 6.58 3.07 24.64
N LEU A 221 7.19 1.90 24.76
CA LEU A 221 6.52 0.64 25.02
C LEU A 221 5.86 0.71 26.40
N GLY A 222 4.53 0.85 26.41
CA GLY A 222 3.62 0.46 27.49
C GLY A 222 4.03 0.83 28.92
N LEU A 223 3.60 2.01 29.39
CA LEU A 223 3.01 2.10 30.73
C LEU A 223 1.49 2.00 30.59
N GLY A 224 0.91 1.20 31.47
CA GLY A 224 -0.46 0.73 31.40
C GLY A 224 -1.52 1.82 31.30
N THR A 225 -2.69 1.36 30.85
CA THR A 225 -3.98 2.03 30.75
C THR A 225 -4.55 2.51 32.09
N ALA A 226 -3.72 2.95 33.03
CA ALA A 226 -4.16 3.50 34.32
C ALA A 226 -4.47 5.01 34.23
N GLY A 227 -3.70 5.77 33.43
CA GLY A 227 -3.89 7.23 33.33
C GLY A 227 -5.12 7.68 32.55
N ALA A 228 -5.61 6.87 31.60
CA ALA A 228 -6.76 7.24 30.79
C ALA A 228 -8.11 7.10 31.54
N VAL A 229 -8.15 6.29 32.61
CA VAL A 229 -9.37 6.12 33.42
C VAL A 229 -9.50 7.25 34.45
N GLU A 230 -8.38 7.72 35.02
CA GLU A 230 -8.38 8.86 35.96
C GLU A 230 -8.66 10.20 35.26
N GLU A 231 -8.22 10.39 34.01
CA GLU A 231 -8.53 11.61 33.24
C GLU A 231 -9.99 11.67 32.76
N GLU A 232 -10.64 10.52 32.49
CA GLU A 232 -12.06 10.49 32.12
C GLU A 232 -12.98 10.72 33.34
N GLU A 233 -12.63 10.23 34.54
CA GLU A 233 -13.39 10.49 35.78
C GLU A 233 -13.29 11.96 36.25
N GLU A 234 -12.13 12.61 36.12
CA GLU A 234 -11.99 14.04 36.47
C GLU A 234 -12.71 14.98 35.46
N GLU A 235 -12.82 14.61 34.18
CA GLU A 235 -13.60 15.40 33.20
C GLU A 235 -15.12 15.26 33.42
N GLU A 236 -15.59 14.11 33.89
CA GLU A 236 -17.01 13.88 34.17
C GLU A 236 -17.47 14.66 35.42
N GLU A 237 -16.68 14.65 36.50
CA GLU A 237 -16.97 15.46 37.70
C GLU A 237 -16.95 16.97 37.42
N ARG A 238 -16.04 17.45 36.55
CA ARG A 238 -15.99 18.87 36.14
C ARG A 238 -17.18 19.27 35.28
N ARG A 239 -17.77 18.34 34.52
CA ARG A 239 -18.98 18.58 33.73
C ARG A 239 -20.23 18.62 34.60
N GLU A 240 -20.32 17.80 35.64
CA GLU A 240 -21.43 17.86 36.60
C GLU A 240 -21.39 19.14 37.46
N ALA A 241 -20.20 19.59 37.88
CA ALA A 241 -20.07 20.83 38.67
C ALA A 241 -20.43 22.12 37.92
N LEU A 242 -20.43 22.10 36.58
CA LEU A 242 -20.79 23.23 35.72
C LEU A 242 -22.27 23.22 35.30
N ALA A 243 -22.99 22.13 35.59
CA ALA A 243 -24.40 21.93 35.27
C ALA A 243 -25.35 22.10 36.48
N ALA A 244 -24.80 22.32 37.69
CA ALA A 244 -25.53 22.65 38.92
C ALA A 244 -25.50 24.17 39.20
#